data_AF-A0A959WKH3-F1
#
_entry.id   AF-A0A959WKH3-F1
#
_cell.length_a   1.000
_cell.length_b   1.000
_cell.length_c   1.000
_cell.angle_alpha   90.00
_cell.angle_beta   90.00
_cell.angle_gamma   90.00
#
_symmetry.space_group_name_H-M   'P 1'
#
loop_
_entity.id
_entity.type
_entity.pdbx_description
1 polymer ?
#
loop_
_entity_poly.entity_id
_entity_poly.type
_entity_poly.pdbx_seq_one_letter_code
_entity_poly.pdbx_strand_id
1 'polypeptide(L)'
;MPVQVERCVEVRIWPVGGVEVRPTRVFLWMGPSRRLLRVVPLGGVPNPEAKPLREHVYRFGPVSARHLGNPTLTLAASGTRIMGRLMRTGAPALRARLTP
;
A
#
# COMPACT_ATOMS: atom_id res chain seq x y z
N MET A 1 20.92 -7.95 -4.07
CA MET A 1 19.60 -8.60 -3.87
C MET A 1 18.69 -8.19 -5.01
N PRO A 2 18.05 -9.11 -5.75
CA PRO A 2 17.14 -8.72 -6.81
C PRO A 2 16.02 -7.88 -6.20
N VAL A 3 15.83 -6.66 -6.70
CA VAL A 3 14.70 -5.83 -6.32
C VAL A 3 13.46 -6.52 -6.86
N GLN A 4 12.78 -7.30 -6.02
CA GLN A 4 11.53 -7.94 -6.39
C GLN A 4 10.53 -6.85 -6.78
N VAL A 5 10.18 -6.83 -8.07
CA VAL A 5 9.25 -5.86 -8.63
C VAL A 5 7.84 -6.34 -8.31
N GLU A 6 7.26 -5.76 -7.26
CA GLU A 6 5.85 -5.95 -6.90
C GLU A 6 4.98 -4.86 -7.56
N ARG A 7 3.69 -5.18 -7.77
CA ARG A 7 2.70 -4.15 -8.11
C ARG A 7 2.72 -3.03 -7.08
N CYS A 8 2.51 -1.80 -7.53
CA CYS A 8 2.41 -0.68 -6.63
C CYS A 8 1.42 0.38 -7.13
N VAL A 9 0.86 1.12 -6.20
CA VAL A 9 0.11 2.35 -6.43
C VAL A 9 0.69 3.41 -5.50
N GLU A 10 1.28 4.44 -6.08
CA GLU A 10 1.83 5.59 -5.40
C GLU A 10 0.95 6.80 -5.66
N VAL A 11 0.64 7.54 -4.60
CA VAL A 11 0.01 8.86 -4.66
C VAL A 11 0.91 9.83 -3.91
N ARG A 12 1.28 10.91 -4.58
CA ARG A 12 2.16 11.95 -4.06
C ARG A 12 1.46 13.30 -4.16
N ILE A 13 1.63 14.10 -3.12
CA ILE A 13 1.16 15.47 -3.03
C ILE A 13 2.39 16.33 -2.76
N TRP A 14 2.79 17.15 -3.73
CA TRP A 14 3.95 18.02 -3.63
C TRP A 14 3.61 19.31 -2.87
N PRO A 15 4.50 19.83 -1.98
CA PRO A 15 5.74 19.22 -1.46
C PRO A 15 5.51 18.36 -0.20
N VAL A 16 4.26 18.09 0.16
CA VAL A 16 3.86 17.49 1.45
C VAL A 16 4.42 16.09 1.67
N GLY A 17 4.32 15.21 0.68
CA GLY A 17 4.70 13.80 0.84
C GLY A 17 3.87 12.86 -0.03
N GLY A 18 3.68 11.63 0.44
CA GLY A 18 2.90 10.66 -0.29
C GLY A 18 2.85 9.29 0.35
N VAL A 19 2.06 8.43 -0.28
CA VAL A 19 1.87 7.04 0.11
C VAL A 19 2.12 6.13 -1.08
N GLU A 20 2.75 4.98 -0.86
CA GLU A 20 2.93 3.92 -1.83
C GLU A 20 2.36 2.64 -1.24
N VAL A 21 1.32 2.12 -1.90
CA VAL A 21 0.63 0.90 -1.54
C VAL A 21 1.16 -0.22 -2.42
N ARG A 22 1.68 -1.26 -1.78
CA ARG A 22 2.03 -2.54 -2.39
C ARG A 22 1.16 -3.63 -1.79
N PRO A 23 0.98 -4.78 -2.47
CA PRO A 23 0.18 -5.88 -1.94
C PRO A 23 0.58 -6.32 -0.53
N THR A 24 1.87 -6.22 -0.19
CA THR A 24 2.41 -6.70 1.08
C THR A 24 2.72 -5.59 2.09
N ARG A 25 2.79 -4.32 1.66
CA ARG A 25 3.28 -3.20 2.49
C ARG A 25 2.70 -1.86 2.05
N VAL A 26 2.53 -0.94 3.00
CA VAL A 26 2.24 0.47 2.74
C VAL A 26 3.41 1.31 3.22
N PHE A 27 3.92 2.19 2.36
CA PHE A 27 4.99 3.13 2.67
C PHE A 27 4.40 4.53 2.75
N LEU A 28 4.69 5.23 3.83
CA LEU A 28 4.34 6.64 4.03
C LEU A 28 5.62 7.45 4.13
N TRP A 29 5.71 8.55 3.39
CA TRP A 29 6.81 9.50 3.48
C TRP A 29 6.29 10.93 3.53
N MET A 30 7.15 11.82 4.02
CA MET A 30 6.91 13.26 3.97
C MET A 30 8.04 13.99 3.24
N GLY A 31 7.68 15.19 2.80
CA GLY A 31 8.56 16.12 2.17
C GLY A 31 8.92 15.74 0.73
N PRO A 32 9.67 16.65 0.09
CA PRO A 32 10.07 16.51 -1.31
C PRO A 32 11.05 15.36 -1.56
N SER A 33 11.87 15.05 -0.56
CA SER A 33 12.95 14.06 -0.62
C SER A 33 12.50 12.62 -0.33
N ARG A 34 11.18 12.37 -0.22
CA ARG A 34 10.62 11.07 0.18
C ARG A 34 11.23 10.55 1.49
N ARG A 35 11.34 11.42 2.50
CA ARG A 35 11.81 10.99 3.83
C ARG A 35 10.82 9.99 4.41
N LEU A 36 11.23 8.72 4.45
CA LEU A 36 10.40 7.62 4.92
C LEU A 36 9.97 7.88 6.37
N LEU A 37 8.66 7.92 6.59
CA LEU A 37 8.09 8.07 7.94
C LEU A 37 7.73 6.73 8.54
N ARG A 38 7.09 5.87 7.75
CA ARG A 38 6.55 4.62 8.24
C ARG A 38 6.41 3.60 7.12
N VAL A 39 6.66 2.34 7.48
CA VAL A 39 6.33 1.17 6.66
C VAL A 39 5.35 0.32 7.46
N VAL A 40 4.17 0.08 6.90
CA VAL A 40 3.15 -0.77 7.52
C VAL A 40 3.14 -2.10 6.76
N PRO A 41 3.59 -3.21 7.38
CA PRO A 41 3.48 -4.52 6.75
C PRO A 41 2.02 -4.98 6.76
N LEU A 42 1.50 -5.37 5.59
CA LEU A 42 0.18 -5.99 5.42
C LEU A 42 0.22 -7.52 5.53
N GLY A 43 1.43 -8.11 5.52
CA GLY A 43 1.66 -9.54 5.59
C GLY A 43 1.67 -10.23 4.22
N GLY A 44 2.10 -11.49 4.21
CA GLY A 44 2.34 -12.27 2.99
C GLY A 44 3.73 -12.08 2.41
N VAL A 45 4.17 -13.05 1.62
CA VAL A 45 5.46 -12.99 0.90
C VAL A 45 5.26 -12.20 -0.40
N PRO A 46 6.20 -11.30 -0.76
CA PRO A 46 6.23 -10.71 -2.08
C PRO A 46 6.17 -11.79 -3.15
N ASN A 47 5.15 -11.76 -4.00
CA ASN A 47 5.08 -12.67 -5.13
C ASN A 47 5.68 -11.95 -6.34
N PRO A 48 6.90 -12.33 -6.79
CA PRO A 48 7.49 -11.72 -7.97
C PRO A 48 6.59 -12.00 -9.17
N GLU A 49 6.25 -10.95 -9.90
CA GLU A 49 5.39 -11.12 -11.06
C GLU A 49 6.20 -11.70 -12.22
N ALA A 50 5.73 -12.81 -12.78
CA ALA A 50 6.41 -13.49 -13.89
C ALA A 50 6.41 -12.65 -15.19
N LYS A 51 5.60 -11.59 -15.25
CA LYS A 51 5.47 -10.71 -16.41
C LYS A 51 6.01 -9.32 -16.07
N PRO A 52 6.66 -8.63 -17.03
CA PRO A 52 7.10 -7.26 -16.83
C PRO A 52 5.88 -6.37 -16.55
N LEU A 53 5.94 -5.61 -15.46
CA LEU A 53 4.88 -4.68 -15.11
C LEU A 53 5.03 -3.38 -15.90
N ARG A 54 3.91 -2.90 -16.45
CA ARG A 54 3.86 -1.57 -17.09
C ARG A 54 3.74 -0.50 -16.02
N GLU A 55 4.58 0.53 -16.14
CA GLU A 55 4.51 1.73 -15.31
C GLU A 55 3.64 2.78 -15.99
N HIS A 56 2.77 3.40 -15.21
CA HIS A 56 1.95 4.53 -15.63
C HIS A 56 2.08 5.66 -14.62
N VAL A 57 2.24 6.88 -15.11
CA VAL A 57 2.38 8.09 -14.29
C VAL A 57 1.35 9.10 -14.75
N TYR A 58 0.59 9.62 -13.80
CA TYR A 58 -0.40 10.68 -13.97
C TYR A 58 0.00 11.87 -13.12
N ARG A 59 -0.07 13.08 -13.69
CA ARG A 59 0.23 14.33 -12.98
C ARG A 59 -0.95 15.28 -13.13
N PHE A 60 -1.45 15.76 -11.99
CA PHE A 60 -2.56 16.70 -11.89
C PHE A 60 -2.15 17.81 -10.90
N GLY A 61 -1.48 18.83 -11.41
CA GLY A 61 -0.94 19.93 -10.61
C GLY A 61 0.00 19.43 -9.49
N PRO A 62 -0.27 19.74 -8.20
CA PRO A 62 0.56 19.29 -7.10
C PRO A 62 0.40 17.79 -6.78
N VAL A 63 -0.57 17.10 -7.38
CA VAL A 63 -0.83 15.68 -7.15
C VAL A 63 -0.24 14.87 -8.30
N SER A 64 0.50 13.80 -7.98
CA SER A 64 0.91 12.80 -8.97
C SER A 64 0.55 11.41 -8.49
N ALA A 65 -0.05 10.61 -9.36
CA ALA A 65 -0.29 9.19 -9.14
C ALA A 65 0.63 8.38 -10.04
N ARG A 66 1.18 7.29 -9.52
CA ARG A 66 2.01 6.34 -10.27
C ARG A 66 1.53 4.95 -9.95
N HIS A 67 1.40 4.07 -10.93
CA HIS A 67 1.16 2.66 -10.65
C HIS A 67 2.01 1.77 -11.52
N LEU A 68 2.34 0.61 -10.97
CA LEU A 68 3.09 -0.45 -11.62
C LEU A 68 2.20 -1.69 -11.68
N GLY A 69 1.80 -2.08 -12.90
CA GLY A 69 0.78 -3.10 -13.11
C GLY A 69 -0.64 -2.57 -12.92
N ASN A 70 -1.56 -3.43 -12.48
CA ASN A 70 -2.98 -3.09 -12.33
C ASN A 70 -3.27 -2.47 -10.94
N PRO A 71 -3.72 -1.20 -10.87
CA PRO A 71 -3.95 -0.51 -9.61
C PRO A 71 -5.15 -1.09 -8.85
N THR A 72 -6.22 -1.49 -9.54
CA THR A 72 -7.43 -2.08 -8.94
C THR A 72 -7.09 -3.38 -8.22
N LEU A 73 -6.29 -4.25 -8.85
CA LEU A 73 -5.84 -5.50 -8.23
C LEU A 73 -4.94 -5.24 -7.02
N THR A 74 -4.09 -4.21 -7.09
CA THR A 74 -3.21 -3.83 -5.98
C THR A 74 -4.01 -3.34 -4.78
N LEU A 75 -5.00 -2.48 -4.99
CA LEU A 75 -5.88 -1.97 -3.94
C LEU A 75 -6.77 -3.06 -3.36
N ALA A 76 -7.34 -3.94 -4.18
CA ALA A 76 -8.13 -5.08 -3.71
C ALA A 76 -7.29 -6.03 -2.83
N ALA A 77 -6.10 -6.42 -3.29
CA ALA A 77 -5.22 -7.33 -2.54
C ALA A 77 -4.69 -6.71 -1.24
N SER A 78 -4.47 -5.39 -1.23
CA SER A 78 -4.05 -4.67 -0.02
C SER A 78 -5.21 -4.50 0.95
N GLY A 79 -6.39 -4.15 0.44
CA GLY A 79 -7.62 -3.96 1.21
C GLY A 79 -8.08 -5.22 1.93
N THR A 80 -8.06 -6.39 1.27
CA THR A 80 -8.41 -7.66 1.91
C THR A 80 -7.44 -8.02 3.05
N ARG A 81 -6.15 -7.72 2.91
CA ARG A 81 -5.16 -7.93 3.98
C ARG A 81 -5.32 -6.95 5.13
N ILE A 82 -5.56 -5.67 4.84
CA ILE A 82 -5.86 -4.66 5.86
C ILE A 82 -7.10 -5.09 6.65
N MET A 83 -8.17 -5.45 5.96
CA MET A 83 -9.42 -5.91 6.57
C MET A 83 -9.20 -7.17 7.42
N GLY A 84 -8.50 -8.17 6.88
CA GLY A 84 -8.16 -9.39 7.61
C GLY A 84 -7.25 -9.15 8.81
N ARG A 85 -6.42 -8.10 8.80
CA ARG A 85 -5.63 -7.68 9.96
C ARG A 85 -6.50 -6.98 10.99
N LEU A 86 -7.36 -6.06 10.57
CA LEU A 86 -8.30 -5.36 11.45
C LEU A 86 -9.24 -6.34 12.16
N MET A 87 -9.81 -7.31 11.44
CA MET A 87 -10.66 -8.35 12.03
C MET A 87 -9.91 -9.21 13.06
N ARG A 88 -8.64 -9.55 12.79
CA ARG A 88 -7.81 -10.32 13.74
C ARG A 88 -7.38 -9.52 14.97
N THR A 89 -7.18 -8.21 14.82
CA THR A 89 -6.70 -7.33 15.90
C THR A 89 -7.85 -6.74 16.72
N GLY A 90 -9.04 -6.59 16.13
CA GLY A 90 -10.25 -6.04 16.76
C GLY A 90 -11.16 -7.06 17.45
N ALA A 91 -10.87 -8.36 17.32
CA ALA A 91 -11.68 -9.44 17.91
C ALA A 91 -11.89 -9.38 19.44
N PRO A 92 -10.98 -8.86 20.29
CA PRO A 92 -11.25 -8.83 21.73
C PRO A 92 -12.19 -7.69 22.16
N ALA A 93 -12.26 -6.57 21.42
CA ALA A 93 -13.07 -5.41 21.84
C ALA A 93 -14.56 -5.54 21.49
N LEU A 94 -14.91 -6.28 20.44
CA LEU A 94 -16.31 -6.49 20.05
C LEU A 94 -16.98 -7.60 20.88
N ARG A 95 -16.22 -8.60 21.35
CA ARG A 95 -16.73 -9.67 22.24
C ARG A 95 -17.08 -9.15 23.63
N ALA A 96 -16.33 -8.18 24.16
CA ALA A 96 -16.58 -7.61 25.49
C ALA A 96 -17.88 -6.78 25.60
N ARG A 97 -18.48 -6.38 24.47
CA ARG A 97 -19.77 -5.65 24.42
C ARG A 97 -20.99 -6.53 24.13
N LEU A 98 -20.80 -7.83 23.90
CA LEU A 98 -21.87 -8.76 23.50
C LEU A 98 -22.07 -9.93 24.47
N THR A 99 -21.35 -9.95 25.59
CA THR A 99 -21.71 -10.76 26.76
C THR A 99 -22.55 -9.90 27.71
N PRO A 100 -23.77 -10.34 28.08
CA PRO A 100 -24.71 -9.58 28.91
C PRO A 100 -24.20 -9.37 30.34
#